data_AF-A0A0L0BM32-F1
#
_entry.id   AF-A0A0L0BM32-F1
#
_cell.length_a   1.000
_cell.length_b   1.000
_cell.length_c   1.000
_cell.angle_alpha   90.00
_cell.angle_beta   90.00
_cell.angle_gamma   90.00
#
_symmetry.space_group_name_H-M   'P 1'
#
loop_
_entity.id
_entity.type
_entity.pdbx_description
1 polymer ?
#
loop_
_entity_poly.entity_id
_entity_poly.type
_entity_poly.pdbx_seq_one_letter_code
_entity_poly.pdbx_strand_id
1 'polypeptide(L)'
;MKALFDFSFTTFVAPSIAKIVYLLVMAVIAVSYLLFVVTAFQASTAFGVVVLLVVGPLFALFYLVLARVGLESLIATIRTAENTGELVRRSGGTAPGGVTPPSYPPTPPTY
;
A
#
# COMPACT_ATOMS: atom_id res chain seq x y z
N MET A 1 -14.39 1.54 9.89
CA MET A 1 -15.20 1.16 8.71
C MET A 1 -15.47 2.32 7.74
N LYS A 2 -15.27 3.61 8.12
CA LYS A 2 -15.48 4.78 7.24
C LYS A 2 -14.31 5.08 6.27
N ALA A 3 -13.09 4.66 6.60
CA ALA A 3 -11.88 4.94 5.81
C ALA A 3 -11.71 4.09 4.53
N LEU A 4 -12.47 3.00 4.37
CA LEU A 4 -12.42 2.15 3.17
C LEU A 4 -13.19 2.73 1.97
N PHE A 5 -14.09 3.69 2.23
CA PHE A 5 -14.89 4.40 1.22
C PHE A 5 -14.53 5.89 1.16
N ASP A 6 -13.38 6.28 1.70
CA ASP A 6 -12.91 7.65 1.61
C ASP A 6 -12.13 7.83 0.30
N PHE A 7 -12.84 8.16 -0.77
CA PHE A 7 -12.28 8.49 -2.10
C PHE A 7 -11.51 9.81 -2.11
N SER A 8 -11.37 10.50 -0.96
CA SER A 8 -10.68 11.78 -0.86
C SER A 8 -9.16 11.65 -0.97
N PHE A 9 -8.54 10.49 -0.71
CA PHE A 9 -7.08 10.27 -0.75
C PHE A 9 -6.24 11.34 -0.01
N THR A 10 -6.83 12.07 0.93
CA THR A 10 -6.21 13.24 1.58
C THR A 10 -5.30 12.87 2.75
N THR A 11 -5.28 11.61 3.18
CA THR A 11 -4.40 11.08 4.24
C THR A 11 -3.77 9.77 3.79
N PHE A 12 -2.50 9.54 4.12
CA PHE A 12 -1.77 8.29 3.86
C PHE A 12 -2.30 7.12 4.71
N VAL A 13 -3.54 6.69 4.50
CA VAL A 13 -4.16 5.54 5.19
C VAL A 13 -3.76 4.21 4.52
N ALA A 14 -3.08 4.27 3.38
CA ALA A 14 -2.65 3.13 2.60
C ALA A 14 -1.83 2.08 3.40
N PRO A 15 -0.91 2.41 4.33
CA PRO A 15 -0.20 1.40 5.12
C PRO A 15 -1.12 0.61 6.06
N SER A 16 -2.15 1.27 6.60
CA SER A 16 -3.10 0.69 7.56
C SER A 16 -4.09 -0.27 6.89
N ILE A 17 -4.44 -0.03 5.63
CA ILE A 17 -5.44 -0.81 4.88
C ILE A 17 -4.78 -1.92 4.04
N ALA A 18 -3.46 -1.86 3.79
CA ALA A 18 -2.77 -2.82 2.92
C ALA A 18 -3.03 -4.30 3.26
N LYS A 19 -3.16 -4.65 4.55
CA LYS A 19 -3.54 -6.02 4.97
C LYS A 19 -4.91 -6.45 4.43
N ILE A 20 -5.88 -5.54 4.46
CA ILE A 20 -7.24 -5.79 3.94
C ILE A 20 -7.20 -5.90 2.43
N VAL A 21 -6.45 -5.02 1.74
CA VAL A 21 -6.27 -5.10 0.27
C VAL A 21 -5.66 -6.43 -0.12
N TYR A 22 -4.61 -6.88 0.57
CA TYR A 22 -3.97 -8.18 0.29
C TYR A 22 -4.98 -9.33 0.43
N LEU A 23 -5.80 -9.31 1.48
CA LEU A 23 -6.81 -10.33 1.72
C LEU A 23 -7.88 -10.34 0.62
N LEU A 24 -8.33 -9.16 0.17
CA LEU A 24 -9.26 -9.04 -0.94
C LEU A 24 -8.66 -9.54 -2.26
N VAL A 25 -7.43 -9.15 -2.57
CA VAL A 25 -6.72 -9.61 -3.78
C VAL A 25 -6.55 -11.13 -3.75
N MET A 26 -6.16 -11.70 -2.60
CA MET A 26 -6.04 -13.14 -2.42
C MET A 26 -7.39 -13.85 -2.64
N ALA A 27 -8.50 -13.30 -2.12
CA ALA A 27 -9.83 -13.84 -2.35
C ALA A 27 -10.23 -13.79 -3.82
N VAL A 28 -9.95 -12.68 -4.51
CA VAL A 28 -10.21 -12.53 -5.96
C VAL A 28 -9.39 -13.55 -6.76
N ILE A 29 -8.11 -13.75 -6.43
CA ILE A 29 -7.25 -14.76 -7.07
C ILE A 29 -7.81 -16.16 -6.86
N ALA A 30 -8.26 -16.49 -5.64
CA ALA A 30 -8.85 -17.80 -5.35
C ALA A 30 -10.14 -18.04 -6.14
N VAL A 31 -11.04 -17.06 -6.20
CA VAL A 31 -12.29 -17.16 -6.96
C VAL A 31 -12.02 -17.25 -8.46
N SER A 32 -11.15 -16.40 -9.01
CA SER A 32 -10.80 -16.45 -10.42
C SER A 32 -10.11 -17.77 -10.79
N TYR A 33 -9.26 -18.32 -9.93
CA TYR A 33 -8.68 -19.64 -10.10
C TYR A 33 -9.76 -20.73 -10.21
N LEU A 34 -10.73 -20.76 -9.28
CA LEU A 34 -11.84 -21.73 -9.35
C LEU A 34 -12.68 -21.58 -10.63
N LEU A 35 -12.94 -20.34 -11.07
CA LEU A 35 -13.65 -20.09 -12.32
C LEU A 35 -12.87 -20.61 -13.53
N PHE A 36 -11.56 -20.38 -13.60
CA PHE A 36 -10.71 -20.91 -14.67
C PHE A 36 -10.69 -22.44 -14.70
N VAL A 37 -10.66 -23.08 -13.54
CA VAL A 37 -10.74 -24.53 -13.45
C VAL A 37 -12.07 -25.04 -14.01
N VAL A 38 -13.20 -24.46 -13.58
CA VAL A 38 -14.53 -24.86 -14.05
C VAL A 38 -14.67 -24.69 -15.56
N THR A 39 -14.23 -23.55 -16.11
CA THR A 39 -14.28 -23.31 -17.57
C THR A 39 -13.35 -24.24 -18.34
N ALA A 40 -12.18 -24.57 -17.80
CA ALA A 40 -11.25 -25.51 -18.42
C ALA A 40 -11.84 -26.94 -18.50
N PHE A 41 -12.51 -27.40 -17.44
CA PHE A 41 -13.19 -28.70 -17.43
C PHE A 41 -14.38 -28.77 -18.40
N GLN A 42 -15.05 -27.65 -18.67
CA GLN A 42 -16.09 -27.59 -19.71
C GLN A 42 -15.53 -27.73 -21.12
N ALA A 43 -14.29 -27.32 -21.37
CA ALA A 43 -13.64 -27.47 -22.66
C ALA A 43 -13.12 -28.89 -22.91
N SER A 44 -12.43 -29.48 -21.92
CA SER A 44 -11.92 -30.87 -22.00
C SER A 44 -11.44 -31.34 -20.62
N THR A 45 -11.65 -32.61 -20.30
CA THR A 45 -11.14 -33.21 -19.05
C THR A 45 -9.62 -33.11 -18.94
N ALA A 46 -8.89 -33.40 -20.03
CA ALA A 46 -7.43 -33.33 -20.03
C ALA A 46 -6.93 -31.89 -19.79
N PHE A 47 -7.58 -30.92 -20.43
CA PHE A 47 -7.25 -29.51 -20.25
C PHE A 47 -7.58 -29.02 -18.83
N GLY A 48 -8.74 -29.40 -18.30
CA GLY A 48 -9.14 -29.12 -16.92
C GLY A 48 -8.13 -29.62 -15.89
N VAL A 49 -7.61 -30.84 -16.05
CA VAL A 49 -6.58 -31.41 -15.16
C VAL A 49 -5.26 -30.63 -15.23
N VAL A 50 -4.82 -30.25 -16.43
CA VAL A 50 -3.60 -29.42 -16.61
C VAL A 50 -3.78 -28.05 -15.95
N VAL A 51 -4.95 -27.43 -16.09
CA VAL A 51 -5.25 -26.13 -15.47
C VAL A 51 -5.32 -26.25 -13.95
N LEU A 52 -5.94 -27.30 -13.42
CA LEU A 52 -6.05 -27.53 -11.98
C LEU A 52 -4.69 -27.81 -11.30
N LEU A 53 -3.83 -28.62 -11.93
CA LEU A 53 -2.61 -29.09 -11.27
C LEU A 53 -1.38 -28.23 -11.57
N VAL A 54 -1.34 -27.59 -12.73
CA VAL A 54 -0.15 -26.87 -13.19
C VAL A 54 -0.44 -25.40 -13.38
N VAL A 55 -1.30 -25.03 -14.33
CA VAL A 55 -1.47 -23.62 -14.73
C VAL A 55 -2.05 -22.79 -13.59
N GLY A 56 -3.02 -23.34 -12.89
CA GLY A 56 -3.74 -22.73 -11.79
C GLY A 56 -2.88 -22.36 -10.60
N PRO A 57 -2.18 -23.32 -9.97
CA PRO A 57 -1.24 -23.04 -8.90
C PRO A 57 -0.15 -22.07 -9.34
N LEU A 58 0.38 -22.20 -10.58
CA LEU A 58 1.40 -21.30 -11.10
C LEU A 58 0.88 -19.87 -11.25
N PHE A 59 -0.32 -19.71 -11.80
CA PHE A 59 -1.02 -18.44 -11.94
C PHE A 59 -1.28 -17.80 -10.57
N ALA A 60 -1.90 -18.55 -9.65
CA ALA A 60 -2.21 -18.05 -8.32
C ALA A 60 -0.95 -17.62 -7.57
N LEU A 61 0.10 -18.45 -7.58
CA LEU A 61 1.36 -18.14 -6.92
C LEU A 61 2.02 -16.89 -7.53
N PHE A 62 2.08 -16.81 -8.86
CA PHE A 62 2.66 -15.65 -9.54
C PHE A 62 1.94 -14.34 -9.17
N TYR A 63 0.61 -14.31 -9.22
CA TYR A 63 -0.16 -13.12 -8.86
C TYR A 63 -0.11 -12.79 -7.37
N LEU A 64 -0.07 -13.80 -6.48
CA LEU A 64 0.10 -13.58 -5.04
C LEU A 64 1.46 -12.96 -4.72
N VAL A 65 2.53 -13.43 -5.37
CA VAL A 65 3.87 -12.85 -5.23
C VAL A 65 3.89 -11.41 -5.74
N LEU A 66 3.31 -11.14 -6.91
CA LEU A 66 3.22 -9.77 -7.43
C LEU A 66 2.42 -8.86 -6.50
N ALA A 67 1.27 -9.32 -5.99
CA ALA A 67 0.47 -8.58 -5.03
C ALA A 67 1.28 -8.30 -3.74
N ARG A 68 2.04 -9.29 -3.26
CA ARG A 68 2.88 -9.15 -2.07
C ARG A 68 3.94 -8.08 -2.26
N VAL A 69 4.74 -8.20 -3.32
CA VAL A 69 5.83 -7.27 -3.65
C VAL A 69 5.29 -5.87 -3.93
N GLY A 70 4.15 -5.76 -4.65
CA GLY A 70 3.51 -4.48 -4.94
C GLY A 70 2.99 -3.76 -3.69
N LEU A 71 2.41 -4.50 -2.73
CA LEU A 71 1.99 -3.91 -1.46
C LEU A 71 3.19 -3.52 -0.60
N GLU A 72 4.23 -4.35 -0.57
CA GLU A 72 5.47 -4.05 0.17
C GLU A 72 6.16 -2.80 -0.38
N SER A 73 6.23 -2.63 -1.69
CA SER A 73 6.82 -1.45 -2.33
C SER A 73 5.99 -0.18 -2.09
N LEU A 74 4.66 -0.27 -2.15
CA LEU A 74 3.77 0.86 -1.84
C LEU A 74 3.94 1.31 -0.38
N ILE A 75 3.92 0.38 0.58
CA ILE A 75 4.11 0.68 2.00
C ILE A 75 5.50 1.27 2.26
N ALA A 76 6.54 0.70 1.65
CA ALA A 76 7.91 1.19 1.79
C ALA A 76 8.05 2.65 1.29
N THR A 77 7.41 2.97 0.16
CA THR A 77 7.42 4.32 -0.41
C THR A 77 6.74 5.32 0.53
N ILE A 78 5.58 4.98 1.08
CA ILE A 78 4.84 5.85 2.02
C ILE A 78 5.65 6.06 3.30
N ARG A 79 6.18 4.98 3.89
CA ARG A 79 7.02 5.07 5.10
C ARG A 79 8.28 5.91 4.88
N THR A 80 8.86 5.85 3.69
CA THR A 80 10.02 6.68 3.33
C THR A 80 9.66 8.17 3.30
N ALA A 81 8.48 8.52 2.76
CA ALA A 81 7.99 9.90 2.76
C ALA A 81 7.72 10.41 4.19
N GLU A 82 7.08 9.60 5.04
CA GLU A 82 6.80 9.93 6.45
C GLU A 82 8.09 10.16 7.24
N ASN A 83 9.07 9.25 7.11
CA ASN A 83 10.36 9.36 7.78
C ASN A 83 11.13 10.62 7.34
N THR A 84 11.07 10.97 6.05
CA THR A 84 11.73 12.18 5.53
C THR A 84 11.13 13.45 6.15
N GLY A 85 9.80 13.51 6.28
CA GLY A 85 9.13 14.63 6.94
C GLY A 85 9.47 14.75 8.44
N GLU A 86 9.63 13.62 9.13
CA GLU A 86 10.10 13.62 10.51
C GLU A 86 11.56 14.06 10.64
N LEU A 87 12.45 13.63 9.76
CA LEU A 87 13.85 14.06 9.76
C LEU A 87 13.97 15.58 9.62
N VAL A 88 13.22 16.21 8.71
CA VAL A 88 13.19 17.67 8.53
C VAL A 88 12.68 18.39 9.79
N ARG A 89 11.64 17.85 10.43
CA ARG A 89 11.08 18.40 11.68
C ARG A 89 12.09 18.32 12.83
N ARG A 90 12.82 17.21 12.95
CA ARG A 90 13.85 17.02 13.98
C ARG A 90 15.12 17.83 13.70
N SER A 91 15.44 18.11 12.44
CA SER A 91 16.61 18.91 12.05
C SER A 91 16.40 20.43 12.16
N GLY A 92 15.26 20.90 12.68
CA GLY A 92 15.01 22.33 12.95
C GLY A 92 14.80 23.20 11.70
N GLY A 93 14.53 22.59 10.53
CA GLY A 93 14.35 23.33 9.28
C GLY A 93 13.00 24.06 9.25
N THR A 94 13.03 25.39 9.21
CA THR A 94 11.86 26.21 8.90
C THR A 94 11.34 25.84 7.51
N ALA A 95 10.02 25.63 7.37
CA ALA A 95 9.40 25.33 6.08
C ALA A 95 9.82 26.37 5.01
N PRO A 96 10.06 25.97 3.76
CA PRO A 96 10.42 26.91 2.70
C PRO A 96 9.25 27.88 2.49
N GLY A 97 9.38 29.10 3.03
CA GLY A 97 8.33 30.12 3.10
C GLY A 97 8.09 30.73 4.48
N GLY A 98 8.72 30.22 5.54
CA GLY A 98 8.64 30.81 6.87
C GLY A 98 9.51 32.06 7.00
N VAL A 99 8.88 33.23 6.88
CA VAL A 99 9.41 34.50 7.38
C VAL A 99 9.94 34.29 8.80
N THR A 100 11.24 34.49 9.00
CA THR A 100 11.86 34.52 10.33
C THR A 100 11.26 35.69 11.10
N PRO A 101 10.62 35.49 12.26
CA PRO A 101 10.18 36.60 13.09
C PRO A 101 11.41 37.43 13.52
N PRO A 102 11.34 38.78 13.49
CA PRO A 102 12.45 39.62 13.90
C PRO A 102 12.82 39.34 15.37
N SER A 103 14.11 39.07 15.60
CA SER A 103 14.67 38.88 16.94
C SER A 103 14.69 40.23 17.68
N TYR A 104 13.74 40.46 18.57
CA TYR A 104 13.84 41.59 19.49
C TYR A 104 14.91 41.31 20.55
N PRO A 105 15.87 42.22 20.78
CA PRO A 105 16.85 42.06 21.85
C PRO A 105 16.15 42.09 23.22
N PRO A 106 16.69 41.39 24.23
CA PRO A 106 16.10 41.33 25.56
C PRO A 106 16.06 42.72 26.21
N THR A 107 14.91 43.10 26.76
CA THR A 107 14.75 44.33 27.53
C THR A 107 15.61 44.27 28.79
N PRO A 108 16.45 45.28 29.07
CA PRO A 108 17.34 45.27 30.23
C PRO A 108 16.55 45.30 31.56
N PRO A 109 17.12 44.76 32.65
CA PRO A 109 16.45 44.69 33.95
C PRO A 109 16.18 46.09 34.50
N THR A 110 14.94 46.36 34.89
CA THR A 110 14.57 47.51 35.70
C THR A 110 15.01 47.25 37.14
N TYR A 111 15.99 48.02 37.63
CA TYR A 111 16.32 48.10 39.06
C TYR A 111 15.30 48.96 39.79
#